data_AF-A0A416SQ39-F1
#
_entry.id   AF-A0A416SQ39-F1
#
_cell.length_a   1.000
_cell.length_b   1.000
_cell.length_c   1.000
_cell.angle_alpha   90.00
_cell.angle_beta   90.00
_cell.angle_gamma   90.00
#
_symmetry.space_group_name_H-M   'P 1'
#
loop_
_entity.id
_entity.type
_entity.pdbx_description
1 polymer ?
#
loop_
_entity_poly.entity_id
_entity_poly.type
_entity_poly.pdbx_seq_one_letter_code
_entity_poly.pdbx_strand_id
1 'polypeptide(L)'
;MRGATTSFQIPNGTIQEFMDKWDRQGIEDLKITFYDKGYSQLKEGIENRMLMSWIFLVSGCVMSVMILLFFANLFITGQQERIAVERLLGRTKRQCSRSILTGILVLAAAGSILGSTAGWKATETAAKKADTEVVFDTAYSNLITENTKEEKVYWPEPDPVLAAGTGGGLLVAALLISCCCMKESLKKEPLQLLGSLEEQ
;
A
#
# COMPACT_ATOMS: atom_id res chain seq x y z
N MET A 1 17.63 -49.42 -24.74
CA MET A 1 18.27 -48.18 -25.23
C MET A 1 18.92 -47.49 -24.04
N ARG A 2 20.23 -47.29 -24.04
CA ARG A 2 20.96 -46.52 -23.01
C ARG A 2 20.86 -45.04 -23.39
N GLY A 3 19.92 -44.31 -22.82
CA GLY A 3 19.88 -42.85 -22.96
C GLY A 3 21.09 -42.25 -22.24
N ALA A 4 21.98 -41.59 -22.98
CA ALA A 4 23.08 -40.85 -22.38
C ALA A 4 22.54 -39.50 -21.92
N THR A 5 22.33 -39.33 -20.61
CA THR A 5 22.00 -38.04 -20.02
C THR A 5 23.30 -37.25 -19.82
N THR A 6 23.35 -36.04 -20.36
CA THR A 6 24.45 -35.10 -20.11
C THR A 6 23.90 -33.88 -19.37
N SER A 7 24.65 -33.37 -18.41
CA SER A 7 24.34 -32.13 -17.71
C SER A 7 25.53 -31.18 -17.85
N PHE A 8 25.24 -29.93 -18.16
CA PHE A 8 26.23 -28.87 -18.31
C PHE A 8 25.68 -27.60 -17.69
N GLN A 9 26.59 -26.77 -17.18
CA GLN A 9 26.24 -25.48 -16.60
C GLN A 9 26.29 -24.42 -17.69
N ILE A 10 25.25 -23.59 -17.75
CA ILE A 10 25.15 -22.44 -18.64
C ILE A 10 25.31 -21.19 -17.75
N PRO A 11 25.87 -20.07 -18.27
CA PRO A 11 25.89 -18.82 -17.51
C PRO A 11 24.46 -18.39 -17.08
N ASN A 12 24.37 -17.65 -15.98
CA ASN A 12 23.07 -17.19 -15.46
C ASN A 12 22.41 -16.22 -16.46
N GLY A 13 21.09 -16.34 -16.64
CA GLY A 13 20.31 -15.45 -17.50
C GLY A 13 20.38 -15.73 -19.00
N THR A 14 21.13 -16.75 -19.44
CA THR A 14 21.31 -17.09 -20.87
C THR A 14 20.36 -18.19 -21.37
N ILE A 15 19.32 -18.56 -20.59
CA ILE A 15 18.36 -19.61 -20.94
C ILE A 15 17.64 -19.28 -22.26
N GLN A 16 17.17 -18.04 -22.42
CA GLN A 16 16.45 -17.61 -23.61
C GLN A 16 17.34 -17.66 -24.86
N GLU A 17 18.58 -17.16 -24.76
CA GLU A 17 19.55 -17.21 -25.86
C GLU A 17 19.96 -18.64 -26.21
N PHE A 18 19.99 -19.55 -25.23
CA PHE A 18 20.29 -20.95 -25.45
C PHE A 18 19.15 -21.62 -26.23
N MET A 19 17.89 -21.37 -25.85
CA MET A 19 16.72 -21.87 -26.59
C MET A 19 16.67 -21.30 -28.02
N ASP A 20 16.90 -20.00 -28.20
CA ASP A 20 16.94 -19.37 -29.53
C ASP A 20 18.03 -19.98 -30.43
N LYS A 21 19.17 -20.37 -29.85
CA LYS A 21 20.26 -21.05 -30.59
C LYS A 21 19.95 -22.52 -30.86
N TRP A 22 19.23 -23.18 -29.95
CA TRP A 22 18.81 -24.57 -30.07
C TRP A 22 17.72 -24.75 -31.13
N ASP A 23 16.69 -23.89 -31.11
CA ASP A 23 15.58 -23.93 -32.07
C ASP A 23 16.05 -23.71 -33.51
N ARG A 24 17.11 -22.90 -33.70
CA ARG A 24 17.77 -22.72 -35.01
C ARG A 24 18.45 -23.98 -35.55
N GLN A 25 18.75 -24.96 -34.70
CA GLN A 25 19.36 -26.24 -35.12
C GLN A 25 18.31 -27.28 -35.56
N GLY A 26 17.02 -27.10 -35.24
CA GLY A 26 15.93 -27.93 -35.74
C GLY A 26 15.94 -29.38 -35.25
N ILE A 27 16.50 -29.64 -34.07
CA ILE A 27 16.60 -30.99 -33.48
C ILE A 27 15.50 -31.15 -32.42
N GLU A 28 14.46 -31.94 -32.73
CA GLU A 28 13.28 -32.12 -31.86
C GLU A 28 13.35 -33.38 -30.96
N ASP A 29 14.27 -34.31 -31.25
CA ASP A 29 14.37 -35.61 -30.55
C ASP A 29 15.03 -35.53 -29.16
N LEU A 30 15.41 -34.34 -28.68
CA LEU A 30 16.10 -34.16 -27.40
C LEU A 30 15.21 -33.46 -26.36
N LYS A 31 14.97 -34.13 -25.23
CA LYS A 31 14.30 -33.52 -24.08
C LYS A 31 15.30 -32.68 -23.28
N ILE A 32 15.18 -31.35 -23.39
CA ILE A 32 15.97 -30.40 -22.61
C ILE A 32 15.15 -29.95 -21.39
N THR A 33 15.74 -30.08 -20.20
CA THR A 33 15.16 -29.59 -18.94
C THR A 33 16.12 -28.57 -18.34
N PHE A 34 15.68 -27.33 -18.13
CA PHE A 34 16.44 -26.34 -17.38
C PHE A 34 16.16 -26.49 -15.89
N TYR A 35 17.22 -26.55 -15.10
CA TYR A 35 17.12 -26.59 -13.65
C TYR A 35 17.71 -25.30 -13.08
N ASP A 36 16.85 -24.30 -12.91
CA ASP A 36 17.21 -22.98 -12.37
C ASP A 36 16.88 -22.84 -10.88
N LYS A 37 16.63 -23.95 -10.17
CA LYS A 37 16.22 -23.98 -8.75
C LYS A 37 14.93 -23.19 -8.44
N GLY A 38 14.12 -22.85 -9.45
CA GLY A 38 12.91 -22.06 -9.31
C GLY A 38 13.13 -20.54 -9.38
N TYR A 39 14.34 -20.06 -9.70
CA TYR A 39 14.63 -18.62 -9.74
C TYR A 39 13.78 -17.84 -10.74
N SER A 40 13.42 -18.42 -11.88
CA SER A 40 12.53 -17.76 -12.86
C SER A 40 11.12 -17.61 -12.31
N GLN A 41 10.59 -18.64 -11.61
CA GLN A 41 9.29 -18.56 -10.94
C GLN A 41 9.32 -17.55 -9.77
N LEU A 42 10.45 -17.43 -9.07
CA LEU A 42 10.63 -16.41 -8.03
C LEU A 42 10.66 -15.00 -8.60
N LYS A 43 11.33 -14.79 -9.75
CA LYS A 43 11.37 -13.48 -10.41
C LYS A 43 9.96 -13.02 -10.79
N GLU A 44 9.20 -13.88 -11.48
CA GLU A 44 7.81 -13.58 -11.84
C GLU A 44 6.91 -13.41 -10.60
N GLY A 45 7.10 -14.25 -9.58
CA GLY A 45 6.35 -14.17 -8.33
C GLY A 45 6.63 -12.88 -7.53
N ILE A 46 7.88 -12.45 -7.46
CA ILE A 46 8.28 -11.20 -6.78
C ILE A 46 7.76 -9.99 -7.56
N GLU A 47 7.91 -9.98 -8.88
CA GLU A 47 7.46 -8.88 -9.73
C GLU A 47 5.94 -8.69 -9.66
N ASN A 48 5.17 -9.80 -9.73
CA ASN A 48 3.71 -9.75 -9.60
C ASN A 48 3.26 -9.32 -8.19
N ARG A 49 3.96 -9.76 -7.13
CA ARG A 49 3.68 -9.32 -5.74
C ARG A 49 3.97 -7.84 -5.55
N MET A 50 5.07 -7.33 -6.12
CA MET A 50 5.40 -5.89 -6.08
C MET A 50 4.32 -5.06 -6.78
N LEU A 51 3.88 -5.49 -7.96
CA LEU A 51 2.83 -4.79 -8.72
C LEU A 51 1.52 -4.76 -7.92
N MET A 52 1.09 -5.89 -7.38
CA MET A 52 -0.12 -5.95 -6.55
C MET A 52 -0.02 -5.06 -5.32
N SER A 53 1.12 -5.08 -4.62
CA SER A 53 1.36 -4.19 -3.47
C SER A 53 1.23 -2.72 -3.84
N TRP A 54 1.78 -2.32 -4.99
CA TRP A 54 1.66 -0.94 -5.49
C TRP A 54 0.22 -0.52 -5.76
N ILE A 55 -0.58 -1.39 -6.39
CA ILE A 55 -2.01 -1.12 -6.65
C ILE A 55 -2.78 -0.96 -5.34
N PHE A 56 -2.52 -1.82 -4.35
CA PHE A 56 -3.16 -1.72 -3.03
C PHE A 56 -2.76 -0.43 -2.30
N LEU A 57 -1.51 -0.01 -2.41
CA LEU A 57 -1.03 1.23 -1.82
C LEU A 57 -1.74 2.45 -2.42
N VAL A 58 -1.75 2.55 -3.76
CA VAL A 58 -2.37 3.67 -4.47
C VAL A 58 -3.87 3.72 -4.21
N SER A 59 -4.57 2.58 -4.27
CA SER A 59 -6.00 2.52 -3.99
C SER A 59 -6.34 2.90 -2.55
N GLY A 60 -5.53 2.47 -1.58
CA GLY A 60 -5.67 2.88 -0.18
C GLY A 60 -5.50 4.38 0.02
N CYS A 61 -4.53 5.01 -0.64
CA CYS A 61 -4.34 6.46 -0.61
C CYS A 61 -5.56 7.20 -1.18
N VAL A 62 -6.06 6.77 -2.35
CA VAL A 62 -7.24 7.37 -2.98
C VAL A 62 -8.48 7.23 -2.09
N MET A 63 -8.69 6.05 -1.52
CA MET A 63 -9.81 5.79 -0.61
C MET A 63 -9.74 6.68 0.64
N SER A 64 -8.55 6.87 1.22
CA SER A 64 -8.36 7.75 2.36
C SER A 64 -8.74 9.21 2.03
N VAL A 65 -8.32 9.71 0.86
CA VAL A 65 -8.68 11.07 0.40
C VAL A 65 -10.19 11.20 0.21
N MET A 66 -10.84 10.21 -0.40
CA MET A 66 -12.30 10.21 -0.57
C MET A 66 -13.05 10.24 0.76
N ILE A 67 -12.61 9.46 1.75
CA ILE A 67 -13.21 9.45 3.09
C ILE A 67 -13.03 10.81 3.78
N LEU A 68 -11.85 11.42 3.68
CA LEU A 68 -11.60 12.76 4.23
C LEU A 68 -12.51 13.82 3.60
N LEU A 69 -12.70 13.78 2.28
CA LEU A 69 -13.63 14.66 1.57
C LEU A 69 -15.08 14.44 2.01
N PHE A 70 -15.48 13.17 2.17
CA PHE A 70 -16.82 12.82 2.63
C PHE A 70 -17.09 13.37 4.04
N PHE A 71 -16.19 13.13 4.99
CA PHE A 71 -16.32 13.70 6.34
C PHE A 71 -16.26 15.21 6.35
N ALA A 72 -15.39 15.83 5.54
CA ALA A 72 -15.37 17.28 5.40
C ALA A 72 -16.74 17.81 4.93
N ASN A 73 -17.35 17.17 3.92
CA ASN A 73 -18.66 17.56 3.41
C ASN A 73 -19.79 17.33 4.44
N LEU A 74 -19.76 16.21 5.16
CA LEU A 74 -20.74 15.89 6.20
C LEU A 74 -20.66 16.89 7.37
N PHE A 75 -19.44 17.25 7.81
CA PHE A 75 -19.26 18.27 8.83
C PHE A 75 -19.68 19.65 8.34
N ILE A 76 -19.39 20.00 7.08
CA ILE A 76 -19.82 21.29 6.51
C ILE A 76 -21.34 21.36 6.48
N THR A 77 -22.00 20.35 5.93
CA THR A 77 -23.47 20.30 5.77
C THR A 77 -24.19 20.17 7.11
N GLY A 78 -23.72 19.28 8.00
CA GLY A 78 -24.33 19.05 9.31
C GLY A 78 -24.10 20.18 10.33
N GLN A 79 -23.13 21.07 10.10
CA GLN A 79 -22.91 22.24 10.97
C GLN A 79 -23.59 23.52 10.42
N GLN A 80 -24.20 23.51 9.22
CA GLN A 80 -24.74 24.74 8.61
C GLN A 80 -25.76 25.45 9.50
N GLU A 81 -26.67 24.71 10.15
CA GLU A 81 -27.63 25.29 11.11
C GLU A 81 -26.94 25.95 12.31
N ARG A 82 -26.00 25.25 12.95
CA ARG A 82 -25.23 25.80 14.08
C ARG A 82 -24.42 27.03 13.66
N ILE A 83 -23.82 26.99 12.48
CA ILE A 83 -23.02 28.09 11.93
C ILE A 83 -23.89 29.29 11.60
N ALA A 84 -25.09 29.07 11.04
CA ALA A 84 -26.06 30.12 10.77
C ALA A 84 -26.51 30.80 12.06
N VAL A 85 -26.89 30.01 13.09
CA VAL A 85 -27.28 30.53 14.41
C VAL A 85 -26.14 31.28 15.10
N GLU A 86 -24.93 30.73 15.11
CA GLU A 86 -23.76 31.40 15.68
C GLU A 86 -23.39 32.69 14.94
N ARG A 87 -23.59 32.74 13.61
CA ARG A 87 -23.30 33.91 12.79
C ARG A 87 -24.37 35.01 12.98
N LEU A 88 -25.62 34.63 13.22
CA LEU A 88 -26.69 35.54 13.65
C LEU A 88 -26.42 36.11 15.05
N LEU A 89 -25.75 35.33 15.92
CA LEU A 89 -25.29 35.74 17.25
C LEU A 89 -23.97 36.56 17.23
N GLY A 90 -23.48 36.96 16.05
CA GLY A 90 -22.30 37.83 15.92
C GLY A 90 -20.94 37.12 15.96
N ARG A 91 -20.92 35.78 15.87
CA ARG A 91 -19.67 35.02 15.89
C ARG A 91 -18.89 35.17 14.57
N THR A 92 -17.57 35.29 14.66
CA THR A 92 -16.70 35.55 13.49
C THR A 92 -16.42 34.28 12.67
N LYS A 93 -16.28 34.44 11.35
CA LYS A 93 -16.02 33.34 10.39
C LYS A 93 -14.82 32.45 10.75
N ARG A 94 -13.83 32.99 11.48
CA ARG A 94 -12.62 32.28 11.90
C ARG A 94 -12.86 31.28 13.05
N GLN A 95 -13.80 31.55 13.94
CA GLN A 95 -14.09 30.65 15.08
C GLN A 95 -14.82 29.40 14.64
N CYS A 96 -15.81 29.56 13.76
CA CYS A 96 -16.52 28.46 13.11
C CYS A 96 -15.54 27.56 12.32
N SER A 97 -14.64 28.18 11.55
CA SER A 97 -13.59 27.48 10.81
C SER A 97 -12.68 26.62 11.70
N ARG A 98 -12.27 27.15 12.86
CA ARG A 98 -11.45 26.38 13.82
C ARG A 98 -12.20 25.18 14.40
N SER A 99 -13.49 25.30 14.67
CA SER A 99 -14.30 24.21 15.22
C SER A 99 -14.39 23.01 14.27
N ILE A 100 -14.62 23.26 12.97
CA ILE A 100 -14.68 22.20 11.95
C ILE A 100 -13.31 21.55 11.77
N LEU A 101 -12.25 22.37 11.68
CA LEU A 101 -10.88 21.89 11.54
C LEU A 101 -10.48 20.99 12.72
N THR A 102 -10.84 21.37 13.95
CA THR A 102 -10.57 20.54 15.12
C THR A 102 -11.34 19.22 15.10
N GLY A 103 -12.58 19.19 14.62
CA GLY A 103 -13.36 17.95 14.51
C GLY A 103 -12.75 16.96 13.54
N ILE A 104 -12.35 17.42 12.35
CA ILE A 104 -11.69 16.61 11.33
C ILE A 104 -10.33 16.12 11.85
N LEU A 105 -9.58 16.96 12.57
CA LEU A 105 -8.27 16.61 13.10
C LEU A 105 -8.36 15.54 14.20
N VAL A 106 -9.34 15.63 15.09
CA VAL A 106 -9.58 14.60 16.13
C VAL A 106 -9.98 13.27 15.48
N LEU A 107 -10.86 13.29 14.47
CA LEU A 107 -11.23 12.09 13.71
C LEU A 107 -10.04 11.47 12.99
N ALA A 108 -9.22 12.28 12.32
CA ALA A 108 -8.03 11.81 11.63
C ALA A 108 -7.00 11.22 12.61
N ALA A 109 -6.80 11.83 13.78
CA ALA A 109 -5.91 11.32 14.81
C ALA A 109 -6.40 9.98 15.37
N ALA A 110 -7.67 9.88 15.76
CA ALA A 110 -8.26 8.64 16.26
C ALA A 110 -8.21 7.52 15.22
N GLY A 111 -8.55 7.83 13.96
CA GLY A 111 -8.47 6.90 12.84
C GLY A 111 -7.04 6.41 12.56
N SER A 112 -6.04 7.29 12.66
CA SER A 112 -4.63 6.93 12.46
C SER A 112 -4.12 5.99 13.55
N ILE A 113 -4.49 6.23 14.82
CA ILE A 113 -4.08 5.37 15.95
C ILE A 113 -4.70 3.97 15.80
N LEU A 114 -6.02 3.90 15.57
CA LEU A 114 -6.72 2.62 15.40
C LEU A 114 -6.25 1.89 14.14
N GLY A 115 -6.07 2.61 13.04
CA GLY A 115 -5.55 2.04 11.78
C GLY A 115 -4.14 1.47 11.93
N SER A 116 -3.24 2.19 12.61
CA SER A 116 -1.86 1.73 12.82
C SER A 116 -1.80 0.47 13.69
N THR A 117 -2.58 0.43 14.79
CA THR A 117 -2.61 -0.74 15.67
C THR A 117 -3.23 -1.97 15.00
N ALA A 118 -4.29 -1.79 14.21
CA ALA A 118 -4.90 -2.87 13.44
C ALA A 118 -3.95 -3.37 12.32
N GLY A 119 -3.30 -2.45 11.61
CA GLY A 119 -2.33 -2.76 10.57
C GLY A 119 -1.15 -3.57 11.09
N TRP A 120 -0.59 -3.18 12.24
CA TRP A 120 0.51 -3.91 12.88
C TRP A 120 0.16 -5.38 13.15
N LYS A 121 -1.02 -5.63 13.75
CA LYS A 121 -1.49 -7.00 14.04
C LYS A 121 -1.75 -7.82 12.78
N ALA A 122 -2.32 -7.19 11.75
CA ALA A 122 -2.58 -7.84 10.47
C ALA A 122 -1.27 -8.26 9.78
N THR A 123 -0.28 -7.36 9.76
CA THR A 123 1.04 -7.64 9.17
C THR A 123 1.78 -8.74 9.92
N GLU A 124 1.75 -8.74 11.26
CA GLU A 124 2.37 -9.81 12.06
C GLU A 124 1.76 -11.19 11.74
N THR A 125 0.43 -11.23 11.59
CA THR A 125 -0.28 -12.47 11.25
C THR A 125 0.03 -12.93 9.83
N ALA A 126 0.14 -12.01 8.88
CA ALA A 126 0.51 -12.31 7.49
C ALA A 126 1.96 -12.80 7.38
N ALA A 127 2.89 -12.18 8.10
CA ALA A 127 4.30 -12.58 8.12
C ALA A 127 4.46 -14.02 8.63
N LYS A 128 3.77 -14.38 9.72
CA LYS A 128 3.78 -15.76 10.27
C LYS A 128 3.26 -16.82 9.30
N LYS A 129 2.39 -16.46 8.35
CA LYS A 129 1.87 -17.39 7.34
C LYS A 129 2.79 -17.52 6.13
N ALA A 130 3.53 -16.47 5.79
CA ALA A 130 4.44 -16.47 4.65
C ALA A 130 5.73 -17.28 4.92
N ASP A 131 6.19 -17.32 6.18
CA ASP A 131 7.40 -18.06 6.58
C ASP A 131 7.26 -19.58 6.43
N THR A 132 6.04 -20.11 6.39
CA THR A 132 5.80 -21.56 6.32
C THR A 132 5.87 -22.12 4.89
N GLU A 133 5.89 -21.27 3.87
CA GLU A 133 5.71 -21.66 2.46
C GLU A 133 7.03 -21.58 1.66
N VAL A 134 8.12 -22.04 2.26
CA VAL A 134 9.44 -21.97 1.64
C VAL A 134 9.64 -23.12 0.64
N VAL A 135 9.31 -22.85 -0.63
CA VAL A 135 9.47 -23.78 -1.76
C VAL A 135 10.91 -23.71 -2.29
N PHE A 136 11.87 -24.38 -1.64
CA PHE A 136 13.23 -24.56 -2.17
C PHE A 136 13.53 -26.02 -2.48
N ASP A 137 13.88 -26.32 -3.73
CA ASP A 137 14.43 -27.62 -4.11
C ASP A 137 15.97 -27.58 -4.01
N THR A 138 16.53 -28.40 -3.13
CA THR A 138 17.95 -28.39 -2.76
C THR A 138 18.78 -29.47 -3.48
N ALA A 139 18.18 -30.22 -4.42
CA ALA A 139 18.76 -31.41 -5.03
C ALA A 139 20.16 -31.25 -5.69
N TYR A 140 20.54 -30.03 -6.08
CA TYR A 140 21.85 -29.73 -6.70
C TYR A 140 22.64 -28.63 -5.96
N SER A 141 22.43 -28.48 -4.64
CA SER A 141 23.16 -27.51 -3.83
C SER A 141 24.35 -28.14 -3.09
N ASN A 142 25.57 -27.64 -3.34
CA ASN A 142 26.79 -27.99 -2.58
C ASN A 142 26.83 -27.36 -1.17
N LEU A 143 25.67 -27.11 -0.55
CA LEU A 143 25.56 -26.46 0.77
C LEU A 143 25.09 -27.40 1.89
N ILE A 144 25.06 -28.71 1.66
CA ILE A 144 24.97 -29.69 2.75
C ILE A 144 26.38 -29.94 3.29
N THR A 145 26.97 -28.93 3.93
CA THR A 145 27.95 -29.19 4.98
C THR A 145 27.17 -29.05 6.28
N GLU A 146 27.11 -30.12 7.08
CA GLU A 146 26.65 -30.06 8.48
C GLU A 146 27.28 -28.83 9.13
N ASN A 147 26.51 -27.76 9.37
CA ASN A 147 26.83 -26.50 10.10
C ASN A 147 26.13 -25.25 9.52
N THR A 148 25.16 -25.38 8.61
CA THR A 148 24.30 -24.23 8.28
C THR A 148 23.31 -24.01 9.42
N LYS A 149 23.76 -23.29 10.46
CA LYS A 149 22.85 -22.59 11.38
C LYS A 149 21.89 -21.80 10.50
N GLU A 150 20.59 -22.02 10.68
CA GLU A 150 19.50 -21.30 10.04
C GLU A 150 19.93 -19.86 9.76
N GLU A 151 20.15 -19.56 8.47
CA GLU A 151 20.55 -18.23 8.04
C GLU A 151 19.36 -17.32 8.34
N LYS A 152 19.41 -16.66 9.51
CA LYS A 152 18.37 -15.74 9.95
C LYS A 152 18.26 -14.64 8.91
N VAL A 153 17.21 -14.70 8.11
CA VAL A 153 16.83 -13.64 7.17
C VAL A 153 16.71 -12.35 7.97
N TYR A 154 17.68 -11.46 7.79
CA TYR A 154 17.71 -10.17 8.47
C TYR A 154 16.69 -9.27 7.79
N TRP A 155 15.49 -9.20 8.38
CA TRP A 155 14.52 -8.18 8.01
C TRP A 155 15.10 -6.83 8.43
N PRO A 156 15.28 -5.87 7.50
CA PRO A 156 15.70 -4.53 7.88
C PRO A 156 14.70 -3.97 8.88
N GLU A 157 15.17 -3.47 10.02
CA GLU A 157 14.29 -2.86 11.01
C GLU A 157 13.52 -1.70 10.35
N PRO A 158 12.20 -1.60 10.59
CA PRO A 158 11.40 -0.55 9.97
C PRO A 158 11.96 0.81 10.40
N ASP A 159 12.41 1.60 9.44
CA ASP A 159 12.94 2.93 9.71
C ASP A 159 11.86 3.76 10.43
N PRO A 160 12.10 4.18 11.68
CA PRO A 160 11.11 4.92 12.46
C PRO A 160 10.71 6.22 11.78
N VAL A 161 11.57 6.77 10.91
CA VAL A 161 11.29 7.97 10.12
C VAL A 161 10.19 7.72 9.08
N LEU A 162 10.21 6.56 8.42
CA LEU A 162 9.17 6.20 7.44
C LEU A 162 7.84 5.90 8.14
N ALA A 163 7.87 5.23 9.29
CA ALA A 163 6.68 4.96 10.08
C ALA A 163 6.02 6.25 10.61
N ALA A 164 6.82 7.17 11.18
CA ALA A 164 6.33 8.47 11.62
C ALA A 164 5.88 9.35 10.43
N GLY A 165 6.58 9.27 9.30
CA GLY A 165 6.31 10.02 8.09
C GLY A 165 4.95 9.71 7.47
N THR A 166 4.52 8.44 7.46
CA THR A 166 3.21 8.04 6.91
C THR A 166 2.04 8.58 7.74
N GLY A 167 2.12 8.47 9.08
CA GLY A 167 1.11 9.05 9.98
C GLY A 167 1.07 10.58 9.90
N GLY A 168 2.23 11.23 9.89
CA GLY A 168 2.34 12.68 9.71
C GLY A 168 1.79 13.15 8.37
N GLY A 169 2.09 12.44 7.28
CA GLY A 169 1.59 12.72 5.94
C GLY A 169 0.06 12.68 5.87
N LEU A 170 -0.58 11.72 6.54
CA LEU A 170 -2.03 11.61 6.60
C LEU A 170 -2.67 12.82 7.32
N LEU A 171 -2.06 13.25 8.44
CA LEU A 171 -2.53 14.41 9.18
C LEU A 171 -2.37 15.72 8.39
N VAL A 172 -1.25 15.87 7.67
CA VAL A 172 -1.02 17.01 6.77
C VAL A 172 -2.04 17.00 5.62
N ALA A 173 -2.31 15.85 5.02
CA ALA A 173 -3.33 15.72 3.97
C ALA A 173 -4.73 16.09 4.50
N ALA A 174 -5.11 15.60 5.69
CA ALA A 174 -6.37 15.96 6.33
C ALA A 174 -6.48 17.47 6.61
N LEU A 175 -5.40 18.11 7.08
CA LEU A 175 -5.33 19.55 7.28
C LEU A 175 -5.50 20.32 5.96
N LEU A 176 -4.80 19.91 4.90
CA LEU A 176 -4.88 20.55 3.59
C LEU A 176 -6.27 20.45 2.98
N ILE A 177 -6.86 19.24 2.98
CA ILE A 177 -8.21 19.00 2.47
C ILE A 177 -9.22 19.84 3.25
N SER A 178 -9.14 19.81 4.59
CA SER A 178 -10.04 20.61 5.44
C SER A 178 -9.89 22.11 5.17
N CYS A 179 -8.67 22.63 5.03
CA CYS A 179 -8.44 24.04 4.70
C CYS A 179 -9.00 24.41 3.32
N CYS A 180 -8.88 23.54 2.32
CA CYS A 180 -9.43 23.76 0.97
C CYS A 180 -10.96 23.79 1.00
N CYS A 181 -11.61 22.75 1.54
CA CYS A 181 -13.07 22.69 1.65
C CYS A 181 -13.62 23.88 2.47
N MET A 182 -12.87 24.35 3.45
CA MET A 182 -13.26 25.48 4.29
C MET A 182 -13.13 26.83 3.59
N LYS A 183 -12.07 27.04 2.79
CA LYS A 183 -11.95 28.23 1.92
C LYS A 183 -13.12 28.32 0.95
N GLU A 184 -13.54 27.18 0.41
CA GLU A 184 -14.68 27.10 -0.50
C GLU A 184 -16.01 27.37 0.22
N SER A 185 -16.18 26.83 1.42
CA SER A 185 -17.38 27.06 2.24
C SER A 185 -17.50 28.50 2.74
N LEU A 186 -16.39 29.18 3.08
CA LEU A 186 -16.41 30.59 3.51
C LEU A 186 -16.76 31.58 2.39
N LYS A 187 -16.61 31.17 1.11
CA LYS A 187 -17.00 31.98 -0.04
C LYS A 187 -18.53 32.01 -0.23
N LYS A 188 -19.27 31.04 0.33
CA LYS A 188 -20.72 31.01 0.25
C LYS A 188 -21.36 32.00 1.22
N GLU A 189 -22.37 32.73 0.75
CA GLU A 189 -23.11 33.68 1.56
C GLU A 189 -24.06 32.97 2.54
N PRO A 190 -24.28 33.52 3.75
CA PRO A 190 -25.07 32.87 4.80
C PRO A 190 -26.54 32.67 4.40
N LEU A 191 -27.07 33.51 3.52
CA LEU A 191 -28.44 33.43 3.01
C LEU A 191 -28.61 32.27 2.01
N GLN A 192 -27.60 31.95 1.21
CA GLN A 192 -27.62 30.79 0.31
C GLN A 192 -27.51 29.47 1.06
N LEU A 193 -26.82 29.44 2.21
CA LEU A 193 -26.74 28.27 3.08
C LEU A 193 -28.07 27.96 3.78
N LEU A 194 -28.86 28.99 4.12
CA LEU A 194 -30.21 28.83 4.68
C LEU A 194 -31.24 28.47 3.58
N GLY A 195 -31.17 29.11 2.42
CA GLY A 195 -32.08 28.81 1.31
C GLY A 195 -31.95 27.38 0.77
N SER A 196 -30.75 26.78 0.83
CA SER A 196 -30.55 25.36 0.45
C SER A 196 -31.05 24.35 1.49
N LEU A 197 -31.31 24.76 2.73
CA LEU A 197 -31.92 23.92 3.77
C LEU A 197 -33.45 23.90 3.68
N GLU A 198 -34.05 24.93 3.08
CA GLU A 198 -35.51 25.02 2.87
C GLU A 198 -35.98 24.22 1.64
N GLU A 199 -35.07 23.87 0.72
CA GLU A 199 -35.36 23.03 -0.46
C GLU A 199 -35.11 21.52 -0.25
N GLN A 200 -34.65 21.09 0.94
CA GLN A 200 -34.57 19.68 1.35
C GLN A 200 -35.71 19.29 2.29
#